data_AF-Q87UF2-F1
#
_entry.id   AF-Q87UF2-F1
#
_cell.length_a   1.000
_cell.length_b   1.000
_cell.length_c   1.000
_cell.angle_alpha   90.00
_cell.angle_beta   90.00
_cell.angle_gamma   90.00
#
_symmetry.space_group_name_H-M   'P 1'
#
loop_
_entity.id
_entity.type
_entity.pdbx_description
1 polymer ?
#
loop_
_entity_poly.entity_id
_entity_poly.type
_entity_poly.pdbx_seq_one_letter_code
_entity_poly.pdbx_strand_id
1 'polypeptide(L)'
;MAQRAREAGPLYAAAHAEEVPWTPELESLMKRPAMQAAYRDAERRAANQGRKFDGQFMEIAPDGTITAKAVPRTGDLDVIKQNLDGQVERLLNSGARSEARDIVGIRNDLLSVMDASAPTYAQARAVFAGHSRYLDGVDHGAMIMKPNISPERWASDIARLNPSEQEAVRIGAISSIIGKIGNDAAAMPDITKYLRSPNGRAKIAAILPDDAARQRWENSLNHEIEVSRLSGRALGNSATARRQAEIDEANGVMSDLVAIGFSASSGTGLMHTLLRSLPRAAGARINERSQRVLANALTSKDGLDALTGVLPRAVVGRNVPAVASIAAGQDGSTDAARRASQRQNEIQAATAGYYQTQGAANQALRQARIRNEYEAFKVPGTGAWSIRAKEQSAPSI
;
A
#
# COMPACT_ATOMS: atom_id res chain seq x y z
N MET A 1 4.17 -9.19 -7.48
CA MET A 1 4.19 -10.66 -7.19
C MET A 1 5.30 -11.10 -6.23
N ALA A 2 6.49 -10.51 -6.24
CA ALA A 2 7.60 -10.99 -5.40
C ALA A 2 7.40 -10.76 -3.88
N GLN A 3 6.61 -9.75 -3.48
CA GLN A 3 6.38 -9.43 -2.07
C GLN A 3 5.35 -10.37 -1.40
N ARG A 4 4.20 -10.64 -2.06
CA ARG A 4 3.22 -11.62 -1.59
C ARG A 4 3.84 -13.00 -1.31
N ALA A 5 4.76 -13.45 -2.17
CA ALA A 5 5.44 -14.72 -2.02
C ALA A 5 6.49 -14.71 -0.90
N ARG A 6 7.16 -13.57 -0.68
CA ARG A 6 8.13 -13.39 0.41
C ARG A 6 7.48 -13.37 1.80
N GLU A 7 6.35 -12.70 1.94
CA GLU A 7 5.67 -12.56 3.23
C GLU A 7 4.77 -13.75 3.58
N ALA A 8 3.99 -14.26 2.62
CA ALA A 8 3.12 -15.40 2.86
C ALA A 8 3.87 -16.75 2.76
N GLY A 9 5.00 -16.80 2.03
CA GLY A 9 5.75 -18.03 1.78
C GLY A 9 6.17 -18.79 3.05
N PRO A 10 6.78 -18.13 4.05
CA PRO A 10 7.14 -18.79 5.31
C PRO A 10 5.91 -19.33 6.06
N LEU A 11 4.79 -18.61 6.03
CA LEU A 11 3.54 -19.03 6.67
C LEU A 11 2.93 -20.22 5.93
N TYR A 12 2.94 -20.23 4.61
CA TYR A 12 2.52 -21.38 3.81
C TYR A 12 3.41 -22.61 4.05
N ALA A 13 4.73 -22.43 4.12
CA ALA A 13 5.64 -23.53 4.39
C ALA A 13 5.42 -24.15 5.79
N ALA A 14 5.19 -23.31 6.80
CA ALA A 14 4.83 -23.78 8.14
C ALA A 14 3.46 -24.48 8.14
N ALA A 15 2.46 -23.86 7.50
CA ALA A 15 1.10 -24.39 7.42
C ALA A 15 1.03 -25.72 6.66
N HIS A 16 1.84 -25.92 5.63
CA HIS A 16 1.82 -27.14 4.81
C HIS A 16 2.18 -28.40 5.61
N ALA A 17 2.86 -28.25 6.75
CA ALA A 17 3.17 -29.36 7.66
C ALA A 17 2.02 -29.67 8.66
N GLU A 18 1.04 -28.78 8.82
CA GLU A 18 -0.08 -28.97 9.74
C GLU A 18 -1.00 -30.08 9.22
N GLU A 19 -1.39 -31.00 10.11
CA GLU A 19 -2.30 -32.10 9.80
C GLU A 19 -3.75 -31.65 9.85
N VAL A 20 -4.57 -32.18 8.93
CA VAL A 20 -6.01 -31.97 8.91
C VAL A 20 -6.69 -33.30 9.27
N PRO A 21 -7.26 -33.44 10.49
CA PRO A 21 -7.87 -34.67 10.93
C PRO A 21 -8.93 -35.19 9.95
N TRP A 22 -9.05 -36.52 9.84
CA TRP A 22 -10.05 -37.15 8.98
C TRP A 22 -11.44 -37.08 9.62
N THR A 23 -12.10 -35.94 9.49
CA THR A 23 -13.46 -35.73 10.03
C THR A 23 -14.53 -36.25 9.06
N PRO A 24 -15.77 -36.52 9.54
CA PRO A 24 -16.89 -36.90 8.68
C PRO A 24 -17.17 -35.90 7.56
N GLU A 25 -16.94 -34.61 7.82
CA GLU A 25 -17.10 -33.53 6.84
C GLU A 25 -16.06 -33.66 5.73
N LEU A 26 -14.79 -33.89 6.08
CA LEU A 26 -13.72 -34.11 5.09
C LEU A 26 -13.99 -35.38 4.28
N GLU A 27 -14.40 -36.46 4.93
CA GLU A 27 -14.72 -37.73 4.25
C GLU A 27 -15.87 -37.54 3.24
N SER A 28 -16.95 -36.87 3.65
CA SER A 28 -18.09 -36.55 2.78
C SER A 28 -17.67 -35.67 1.60
N LEU A 29 -16.76 -34.71 1.83
CA LEU A 29 -16.23 -33.85 0.80
C LEU A 29 -15.39 -34.64 -0.22
N MET A 30 -14.48 -35.50 0.24
CA MET A 30 -13.63 -36.33 -0.62
C MET A 30 -14.43 -37.32 -1.49
N LYS A 31 -15.65 -37.72 -1.08
CA LYS A 31 -16.58 -38.52 -1.89
C LYS A 31 -17.16 -37.78 -3.10
N ARG A 32 -17.09 -36.45 -3.15
CA ARG A 32 -17.65 -35.67 -4.27
C ARG A 32 -16.83 -35.90 -5.55
N PRO A 33 -17.46 -36.07 -6.74
CA PRO A 33 -16.75 -36.36 -7.99
C PRO A 33 -15.66 -35.33 -8.35
N ALA A 34 -15.90 -34.05 -8.10
CA ALA A 34 -14.93 -33.00 -8.37
C ALA A 34 -13.68 -33.08 -7.47
N MET A 35 -13.85 -33.51 -6.21
CA MET A 35 -12.74 -33.74 -5.28
C MET A 35 -11.92 -34.95 -5.69
N GLN A 36 -12.57 -36.04 -6.09
CA GLN A 36 -11.90 -37.22 -6.63
C GLN A 36 -11.11 -36.88 -7.91
N ALA A 37 -11.70 -36.11 -8.82
CA ALA A 37 -11.03 -35.63 -10.01
C ALA A 37 -9.83 -34.74 -9.68
N ALA A 38 -9.98 -33.81 -8.73
CA ALA A 38 -8.89 -32.94 -8.27
C ALA A 38 -7.74 -33.72 -7.61
N TYR A 39 -8.06 -34.78 -6.86
CA TYR A 39 -7.08 -35.69 -6.25
C TYR A 39 -6.31 -36.47 -7.32
N ARG A 40 -7.01 -37.12 -8.26
CA ARG A 40 -6.37 -37.83 -9.39
C ARG A 40 -5.53 -36.89 -10.25
N ASP A 41 -5.97 -35.64 -10.41
CA ASP A 41 -5.18 -34.60 -11.08
C ASP A 41 -3.89 -34.28 -10.34
N ALA A 42 -3.88 -34.32 -9.01
CA ALA A 42 -2.68 -34.10 -8.21
C ALA A 42 -1.69 -35.26 -8.40
N GLU A 43 -2.18 -36.50 -8.32
CA GLU A 43 -1.40 -37.71 -8.59
C GLU A 43 -0.77 -37.69 -9.98
N ARG A 44 -1.58 -37.39 -11.00
CA ARG A 44 -1.13 -37.29 -12.39
C ARG A 44 -0.08 -36.19 -12.59
N ARG A 45 -0.28 -35.01 -11.98
CA ARG A 45 0.70 -33.90 -12.07
C ARG A 45 2.02 -34.27 -11.42
N ALA A 46 1.99 -34.89 -10.25
CA ALA A 46 3.20 -35.38 -9.58
C ALA A 46 3.91 -36.42 -10.45
N ALA A 47 3.17 -37.40 -10.98
CA ALA A 47 3.71 -38.43 -11.86
C ALA A 47 4.36 -37.85 -13.12
N ASN A 48 3.72 -36.85 -13.75
CA ASN A 48 4.29 -36.13 -14.91
C ASN A 48 5.59 -35.37 -14.57
N GLN A 49 5.78 -34.99 -13.30
CA GLN A 49 7.01 -34.36 -12.80
C GLN A 49 8.07 -35.39 -12.38
N GLY A 50 7.84 -36.68 -12.62
CA GLY A 50 8.74 -37.77 -12.23
C GLY A 50 8.78 -38.03 -10.73
N ARG A 51 7.80 -37.54 -9.96
CA ARG A 51 7.70 -37.73 -8.51
C ARG A 51 6.38 -38.38 -8.11
N LYS A 52 6.32 -38.93 -6.90
CA LYS A 52 5.04 -39.37 -6.33
C LYS A 52 4.32 -38.17 -5.73
N PHE A 53 2.98 -38.22 -5.71
CA PHE A 53 2.21 -37.26 -4.92
C PHE A 53 2.38 -37.65 -3.46
N ASP A 54 2.94 -36.73 -2.67
CA ASP A 54 3.28 -37.00 -1.27
C ASP A 54 2.02 -37.23 -0.40
N GLY A 55 0.88 -36.66 -0.83
CA GLY A 55 -0.43 -36.80 -0.21
C GLY A 55 -1.16 -38.11 -0.49
N GLN A 56 -0.51 -39.27 -0.39
CA GLN A 56 -1.18 -40.59 -0.53
C GLN A 56 -2.01 -40.96 0.72
N PHE A 57 -2.83 -40.03 1.21
CA PHE A 57 -3.67 -40.22 2.38
C PHE A 57 -4.99 -40.95 2.06
N MET A 58 -5.28 -41.19 0.78
CA MET A 58 -6.50 -41.84 0.31
C MET A 58 -6.22 -42.74 -0.89
N GLU A 59 -6.97 -43.83 -1.00
CA GLU A 59 -7.07 -44.65 -2.21
C GLU A 59 -8.50 -44.64 -2.73
N ILE A 60 -8.65 -44.44 -4.04
CA ILE A 60 -9.93 -44.52 -4.74
C ILE A 60 -9.91 -45.78 -5.58
N ALA A 61 -10.65 -46.80 -5.17
CA ALA A 61 -10.78 -48.04 -5.91
C ALA A 61 -11.55 -47.81 -7.25
N PRO A 62 -11.42 -48.72 -8.24
CA PRO A 62 -12.07 -48.57 -9.55
C PRO A 62 -13.60 -48.46 -9.48
N ASP A 63 -14.21 -48.99 -8.43
CA ASP A 63 -15.65 -48.93 -8.11
C ASP A 63 -16.07 -47.61 -7.44
N GLY A 64 -15.12 -46.70 -7.16
CA GLY A 64 -15.37 -45.43 -6.49
C GLY A 64 -15.30 -45.48 -4.97
N THR A 65 -15.00 -46.65 -4.38
CA THR A 65 -14.84 -46.79 -2.93
C THR A 65 -13.60 -46.04 -2.44
N ILE A 66 -13.76 -45.24 -1.38
CA ILE A 66 -12.69 -44.44 -0.78
C ILE A 66 -12.18 -45.14 0.48
N THR A 67 -10.86 -45.36 0.55
CA THR A 67 -10.20 -45.85 1.77
C THR A 67 -9.17 -44.82 2.24
N ALA A 68 -9.35 -44.29 3.46
CA ALA A 68 -8.37 -43.42 4.09
C ALA A 68 -7.16 -44.24 4.55
N LYS A 69 -5.95 -43.80 4.19
CA LYS A 69 -4.68 -44.45 4.53
C LYS A 69 -3.88 -43.69 5.58
N ALA A 70 -4.01 -42.37 5.60
CA ALA A 70 -3.29 -41.51 6.53
C ALA A 70 -4.07 -40.22 6.79
N VAL A 71 -3.61 -39.45 7.77
CA VAL A 71 -4.11 -38.09 8.00
C VAL A 71 -3.50 -37.18 6.94
N PRO A 72 -4.31 -36.44 6.15
CA PRO A 72 -3.81 -35.52 5.15
C PRO A 72 -3.08 -34.35 5.78
N ARG A 73 -2.02 -33.88 5.13
CA ARG A 73 -1.40 -32.60 5.45
C ARG A 73 -2.07 -31.48 4.68
N THR A 74 -2.03 -30.28 5.27
CA THR A 74 -2.59 -29.08 4.67
C THR A 74 -1.96 -28.78 3.30
N GLY A 75 -0.67 -29.07 3.11
CA GLY A 75 0.00 -28.90 1.82
C GLY A 75 -0.60 -29.77 0.71
N ASP A 76 -0.97 -31.01 1.03
CA ASP A 76 -1.58 -31.92 0.05
C ASP A 76 -3.01 -31.48 -0.32
N LEU A 77 -3.77 -31.02 0.67
CA LEU A 77 -5.11 -30.47 0.45
C LEU A 77 -5.06 -29.13 -0.32
N ASP A 78 -4.01 -28.32 -0.14
CA ASP A 78 -3.79 -27.10 -0.93
C ASP A 78 -3.53 -27.42 -2.41
N VAL A 79 -2.77 -28.49 -2.73
CA VAL A 79 -2.61 -28.94 -4.12
C VAL A 79 -3.96 -29.34 -4.73
N ILE A 80 -4.79 -30.06 -3.99
CA ILE A 80 -6.14 -30.45 -4.45
C ILE A 80 -7.01 -29.20 -4.66
N LYS A 81 -6.97 -28.24 -3.74
CA LYS A 81 -7.64 -26.94 -3.87
C LYS A 81 -7.20 -26.21 -5.15
N GLN A 82 -5.90 -26.15 -5.44
CA GLN A 82 -5.39 -25.53 -6.67
C GLN A 82 -5.92 -26.24 -7.93
N ASN A 83 -6.12 -27.55 -7.87
CA ASN A 83 -6.71 -28.31 -8.97
C ASN A 83 -8.20 -27.99 -9.15
N LEU A 84 -8.95 -27.79 -8.06
CA LEU A 84 -10.32 -27.30 -8.11
C LEU A 84 -10.39 -25.89 -8.71
N ASP A 85 -9.48 -24.99 -8.34
CA ASP A 85 -9.41 -23.65 -8.93
C ASP A 85 -9.18 -23.72 -10.45
N GLY A 86 -8.29 -24.61 -10.91
CA GLY A 86 -8.10 -24.85 -12.34
C GLY A 86 -9.34 -25.45 -13.03
N GLN A 87 -10.13 -26.29 -12.34
CA GLN A 87 -11.41 -26.77 -12.87
C GLN A 87 -12.41 -25.62 -13.01
N VAL A 88 -12.53 -24.75 -12.00
CA VAL A 88 -13.37 -23.55 -12.06
C VAL A 88 -12.98 -22.67 -13.24
N GLU A 89 -11.69 -22.40 -13.42
CA GLU A 89 -11.21 -21.57 -14.54
C GLU A 89 -11.58 -22.17 -15.90
N ARG A 90 -11.38 -23.48 -16.10
CA ARG A 90 -11.78 -24.17 -17.34
C ARG A 90 -13.28 -24.08 -17.61
N LEU A 91 -14.11 -24.27 -16.58
CA LEU A 91 -15.57 -24.19 -16.69
C LEU A 91 -16.05 -22.76 -16.99
N LEU A 92 -15.42 -21.75 -16.38
CA LEU A 92 -15.72 -20.35 -16.69
C LEU A 92 -15.36 -20.01 -18.15
N ASN A 93 -14.22 -20.49 -18.62
CA ASN A 93 -13.76 -20.29 -20.00
C ASN A 93 -14.63 -21.01 -21.04
N SER A 94 -15.23 -22.15 -20.69
CA SER A 94 -16.19 -22.86 -21.55
C SER A 94 -17.63 -22.30 -21.48
N GLY A 95 -17.88 -21.31 -20.61
CA GLY A 95 -19.21 -20.73 -20.41
C GLY A 95 -20.12 -21.51 -19.45
N ALA A 96 -19.65 -22.62 -18.87
CA ALA A 96 -20.37 -23.47 -17.91
C ALA A 96 -20.43 -22.84 -16.51
N ARG A 97 -21.06 -21.67 -16.40
CA ARG A 97 -21.10 -20.85 -15.17
C ARG A 97 -21.83 -21.50 -13.99
N SER A 98 -22.80 -22.39 -14.25
CA SER A 98 -23.51 -23.08 -13.15
C SER A 98 -22.62 -24.13 -12.51
N GLU A 99 -22.00 -24.99 -13.31
CA GLU A 99 -21.06 -26.00 -12.84
C GLU A 99 -19.87 -25.35 -12.12
N ALA A 100 -19.34 -24.24 -12.64
CA ALA A 100 -18.28 -23.48 -11.98
C ALA A 100 -18.70 -23.02 -10.56
N ARG A 101 -19.96 -22.62 -10.35
CA ARG A 101 -20.48 -22.24 -9.02
C ARG A 101 -20.53 -23.43 -8.07
N ASP A 102 -20.90 -24.61 -8.57
CA ASP A 102 -20.93 -25.83 -7.77
C ASP A 102 -19.52 -26.21 -7.29
N ILE A 103 -18.52 -26.14 -8.18
CA ILE A 103 -17.12 -26.41 -7.83
C ILE A 103 -16.58 -25.36 -6.85
N VAL A 104 -16.96 -24.10 -7.01
CA VAL A 104 -16.64 -23.03 -6.05
C VAL A 104 -17.18 -23.36 -4.66
N GLY A 105 -18.42 -23.87 -4.55
CA GLY A 105 -18.99 -24.34 -3.29
C GLY A 105 -18.15 -25.43 -2.64
N ILE A 106 -17.81 -26.48 -3.41
CA ILE A 106 -16.97 -27.59 -2.95
C ILE A 106 -15.60 -27.10 -2.44
N ARG A 107 -14.96 -26.20 -3.18
CA ARG A 107 -13.68 -25.61 -2.76
C ARG A 107 -13.81 -24.78 -1.49
N ASN A 108 -14.90 -24.03 -1.32
CA ASN A 108 -15.12 -23.24 -0.12
C ASN A 108 -15.34 -24.14 1.11
N ASP A 109 -16.04 -25.26 0.95
CA ASP A 109 -16.19 -26.27 2.00
C ASP A 109 -14.82 -26.85 2.41
N LEU A 110 -13.96 -27.17 1.42
CA LEU A 110 -12.59 -27.63 1.67
C LEU A 110 -11.78 -26.61 2.48
N LEU A 111 -11.86 -25.35 2.07
CA LEU A 111 -11.18 -24.25 2.76
C LEU A 111 -11.67 -24.10 4.19
N SER A 112 -12.97 -24.27 4.45
CA SER A 112 -13.51 -24.21 5.81
C SER A 112 -12.94 -25.32 6.70
N VAL A 113 -12.79 -26.54 6.18
CA VAL A 113 -12.20 -27.68 6.91
C VAL A 113 -10.71 -27.43 7.19
N MET A 114 -9.98 -26.93 6.18
CA MET A 114 -8.56 -26.59 6.32
C MET A 114 -8.35 -25.44 7.32
N ASP A 115 -9.09 -24.35 7.22
CA ASP A 115 -8.93 -23.17 8.09
C ASP A 115 -9.28 -23.50 9.55
N ALA A 116 -10.22 -24.42 9.79
CA ALA A 116 -10.57 -24.88 11.15
C ALA A 116 -9.49 -25.74 11.80
N SER A 117 -8.74 -26.52 11.01
CA SER A 117 -7.74 -27.47 11.49
C SER A 117 -6.31 -26.91 11.47
N ALA A 118 -6.05 -25.97 10.56
CA ALA A 118 -4.74 -25.38 10.29
C ALA A 118 -4.79 -23.84 10.39
N PRO A 119 -4.77 -23.25 11.60
CA PRO A 119 -4.88 -21.80 11.78
C PRO A 119 -3.75 -21.02 11.09
N THR A 120 -2.56 -21.59 10.96
CA THR A 120 -1.43 -20.96 10.26
C THR A 120 -1.72 -20.85 8.76
N TYR A 121 -2.45 -21.82 8.20
CA TYR A 121 -2.89 -21.77 6.80
C TYR A 121 -3.87 -20.63 6.55
N ALA A 122 -4.85 -20.45 7.46
CA ALA A 122 -5.79 -19.34 7.40
C ALA A 122 -5.07 -17.98 7.46
N GLN A 123 -4.06 -17.85 8.33
CA GLN A 123 -3.22 -16.65 8.40
C GLN A 123 -2.41 -16.43 7.12
N ALA A 124 -1.77 -17.47 6.58
CA ALA A 124 -1.01 -17.39 5.32
C ALA A 124 -1.89 -16.90 4.17
N ARG A 125 -3.11 -17.45 4.06
CA ARG A 125 -4.11 -17.05 3.06
C ARG A 125 -4.58 -15.61 3.27
N ALA A 126 -4.80 -15.18 4.51
CA ALA A 126 -5.21 -13.80 4.79
C ALA A 126 -4.12 -12.79 4.38
N VAL A 127 -2.85 -13.08 4.69
CA VAL A 127 -1.70 -12.25 4.27
C VAL A 127 -1.62 -12.22 2.75
N PHE A 128 -1.70 -13.36 2.08
CA PHE A 128 -1.66 -13.43 0.61
C PHE A 128 -2.84 -12.69 -0.04
N ALA A 129 -4.04 -12.85 0.50
CA ALA A 129 -5.25 -12.20 0.01
C ALA A 129 -5.18 -10.68 0.20
N GLY A 130 -4.69 -10.20 1.34
CA GLY A 130 -4.48 -8.76 1.58
C GLY A 130 -3.53 -8.14 0.56
N HIS A 131 -2.38 -8.78 0.32
CA HIS A 131 -1.43 -8.33 -0.71
C HIS A 131 -2.01 -8.38 -2.12
N SER A 132 -2.79 -9.42 -2.43
CA SER A 132 -3.41 -9.56 -3.74
C SER A 132 -4.44 -8.47 -3.97
N ARG A 133 -5.32 -8.22 -3.00
CA ARG A 133 -6.31 -7.12 -3.07
C ARG A 133 -5.65 -5.75 -3.19
N TYR A 134 -4.53 -5.53 -2.51
CA TYR A 134 -3.75 -4.31 -2.69
C TYR A 134 -3.25 -4.16 -4.13
N LEU A 135 -2.65 -5.20 -4.71
CA LEU A 135 -2.18 -5.18 -6.11
C LEU A 135 -3.35 -5.01 -7.09
N ASP A 136 -4.45 -5.73 -6.88
CA ASP A 136 -5.67 -5.59 -7.68
C ASP A 136 -6.21 -4.15 -7.59
N GLY A 137 -6.11 -3.51 -6.43
CA GLY A 137 -6.40 -2.10 -6.23
C GLY A 137 -5.51 -1.20 -7.09
N VAL A 138 -4.19 -1.43 -7.11
CA VAL A 138 -3.26 -0.70 -7.99
C VAL A 138 -3.64 -0.87 -9.47
N ASP A 139 -3.89 -2.10 -9.91
CA ASP A 139 -4.26 -2.41 -11.30
C ASP A 139 -5.60 -1.78 -11.67
N HIS A 140 -6.58 -1.82 -10.77
CA HIS A 140 -7.87 -1.15 -10.94
C HIS A 140 -7.70 0.38 -11.03
N GLY A 141 -6.86 0.95 -10.17
CA GLY A 141 -6.44 2.35 -10.23
C GLY A 141 -5.90 2.74 -11.61
N ALA A 142 -5.05 1.90 -12.20
CA ALA A 142 -4.47 2.14 -13.51
C ALA A 142 -5.51 2.26 -14.65
N MET A 143 -6.75 1.79 -14.43
CA MET A 143 -7.87 1.89 -15.36
C MET A 143 -8.60 3.23 -15.33
N ILE A 144 -8.20 4.20 -14.50
CA ILE A 144 -8.91 5.49 -14.32
C ILE A 144 -9.25 6.20 -15.64
N MET A 145 -8.34 6.16 -16.63
CA MET A 145 -8.52 6.82 -17.94
C MET A 145 -9.29 5.98 -18.96
N LYS A 146 -9.76 4.77 -18.62
CA LYS A 146 -10.53 3.93 -19.54
C LYS A 146 -11.91 4.57 -19.80
N PRO A 147 -12.29 4.75 -21.08
CA PRO A 147 -13.51 5.49 -21.44
C PRO A 147 -14.81 4.72 -21.12
N ASN A 148 -14.74 3.39 -21.03
CA ASN A 148 -15.88 2.52 -20.74
C ASN A 148 -16.25 2.43 -19.24
N ILE A 149 -15.52 3.13 -18.37
CA ILE A 149 -15.82 3.22 -16.94
C ILE A 149 -16.44 4.61 -16.68
N SER A 150 -17.69 4.68 -16.23
CA SER A 150 -18.33 5.95 -15.89
C SER A 150 -17.84 6.47 -14.52
N PRO A 151 -17.90 7.78 -14.25
CA PRO A 151 -17.53 8.33 -12.94
C PRO A 151 -18.35 7.77 -11.78
N GLU A 152 -19.65 7.54 -11.99
CA GLU A 152 -20.57 7.03 -10.96
C GLU A 152 -20.23 5.58 -10.60
N ARG A 153 -19.95 4.76 -11.63
CA ARG A 153 -19.48 3.39 -11.44
C ARG A 153 -18.14 3.38 -10.71
N TRP A 154 -17.21 4.20 -11.15
CA TRP A 154 -15.88 4.33 -10.53
C TRP A 154 -15.97 4.73 -9.05
N ALA A 155 -16.75 5.75 -8.72
CA ALA A 155 -16.95 6.18 -7.35
C ALA A 155 -17.61 5.11 -6.48
N SER A 156 -18.63 4.41 -7.01
CA SER A 156 -19.28 3.27 -6.34
C SER A 156 -18.32 2.12 -6.08
N ASP A 157 -17.48 1.79 -7.07
CA ASP A 157 -16.49 0.73 -6.94
C ASP A 157 -15.44 1.07 -5.88
N ILE A 158 -14.96 2.32 -5.82
CA ILE A 158 -14.00 2.78 -4.80
C ILE A 158 -14.61 2.83 -3.41
N ALA A 159 -15.85 3.30 -3.27
CA ALA A 159 -16.51 3.42 -1.97
C ALA A 159 -16.72 2.07 -1.25
N ARG A 160 -16.71 0.96 -2.00
CA ARG A 160 -16.81 -0.41 -1.47
C ARG A 160 -15.48 -0.97 -0.98
N LEU A 161 -14.36 -0.32 -1.30
CA LEU A 161 -13.03 -0.76 -0.92
C LEU A 161 -12.71 -0.37 0.52
N ASN A 162 -11.87 -1.16 1.18
CA ASN A 162 -11.32 -0.79 2.48
C ASN A 162 -10.25 0.32 2.34
N PRO A 163 -9.82 0.99 3.42
CA PRO A 163 -8.88 2.10 3.34
C PRO A 163 -7.55 1.77 2.63
N SER A 164 -7.02 0.56 2.80
CA SER A 164 -5.76 0.14 2.16
C SER A 164 -5.93 -0.10 0.66
N GLU A 165 -7.07 -0.65 0.25
CA GLU A 165 -7.44 -0.83 -1.17
C GLU A 165 -7.73 0.52 -1.85
N GLN A 166 -8.38 1.47 -1.15
CA GLN A 166 -8.58 2.84 -1.66
C GLN A 166 -7.24 3.56 -1.87
N GLU A 167 -6.29 3.40 -0.94
CA GLU A 167 -4.92 3.90 -1.08
C GLU A 167 -4.24 3.28 -2.31
N ALA A 168 -4.38 1.96 -2.51
CA ALA A 168 -3.83 1.26 -3.67
C ALA A 168 -4.40 1.77 -5.00
N VAL A 169 -5.72 1.93 -5.09
CA VAL A 169 -6.39 2.51 -6.28
C VAL A 169 -5.87 3.91 -6.56
N ARG A 170 -5.72 4.75 -5.54
CA ARG A 170 -5.15 6.09 -5.70
C ARG A 170 -3.73 6.04 -6.26
N ILE A 171 -2.87 5.19 -5.71
CA ILE A 171 -1.50 5.01 -6.16
C ILE A 171 -1.47 4.57 -7.63
N GLY A 172 -2.26 3.54 -7.99
CA GLY A 172 -2.35 3.04 -9.36
C GLY A 172 -2.87 4.09 -10.35
N ALA A 173 -3.89 4.85 -9.95
CA ALA A 173 -4.46 5.90 -10.79
C ALA A 173 -3.46 7.03 -11.06
N ILE A 174 -2.83 7.58 -10.01
CA ILE A 174 -1.84 8.65 -10.16
C ILE A 174 -0.63 8.16 -10.95
N SER A 175 -0.14 6.95 -10.67
CA SER A 175 1.00 6.35 -11.37
C SER A 175 0.71 6.12 -12.86
N SER A 176 -0.51 5.71 -13.21
CA SER A 176 -0.95 5.54 -14.62
C SER A 176 -0.96 6.88 -15.37
N ILE A 177 -1.41 7.96 -14.72
CA ILE A 177 -1.42 9.30 -15.32
C ILE A 177 0.02 9.81 -15.52
N ILE A 178 0.89 9.69 -14.50
CA ILE A 178 2.30 10.08 -14.62
C ILE A 178 3.02 9.24 -15.67
N GLY A 179 2.83 7.92 -15.65
CA GLY A 179 3.48 6.99 -16.57
C GLY A 179 3.13 7.25 -18.03
N LYS A 180 1.87 7.61 -18.32
CA LYS A 180 1.45 8.00 -19.68
C LYS A 180 2.22 9.22 -20.19
N ILE A 181 2.44 10.22 -19.34
CA ILE A 181 3.19 11.44 -19.70
C ILE A 181 4.69 11.17 -19.81
N GLY A 182 5.25 10.43 -18.84
CA GLY A 182 6.68 10.12 -18.81
C GLY A 182 7.14 9.25 -19.99
N ASN A 183 6.26 8.37 -20.47
CA ASN A 183 6.54 7.51 -21.62
C ASN A 183 6.25 8.21 -22.96
N ASP A 184 5.35 9.20 -22.97
CA ASP A 184 4.95 9.92 -24.18
C ASP A 184 4.65 11.39 -23.87
N ALA A 185 5.64 12.26 -24.10
CA ALA A 185 5.47 13.70 -23.92
C ALA A 185 4.40 14.28 -24.87
N ALA A 186 4.12 13.64 -26.01
CA ALA A 186 3.06 14.07 -26.92
C ALA A 186 1.65 13.75 -26.38
N ALA A 187 1.52 12.87 -25.39
CA ALA A 187 0.25 12.59 -24.73
C ALA A 187 -0.16 13.70 -23.75
N MET A 188 0.75 14.61 -23.35
CA MET A 188 0.47 15.67 -22.36
C MET A 188 -0.83 16.45 -22.63
N PRO A 189 -1.10 16.98 -23.84
CA PRO A 189 -2.33 17.73 -24.10
C PRO A 189 -3.60 16.90 -23.91
N ASP A 190 -3.56 15.61 -24.28
CA ASP A 190 -4.70 14.70 -24.12
C ASP A 190 -4.95 14.36 -22.65
N ILE A 191 -3.90 14.16 -21.86
CA ILE A 191 -4.01 13.95 -20.41
C ILE A 191 -4.58 15.20 -19.74
N THR A 192 -4.05 16.38 -20.07
CA THR A 192 -4.54 17.65 -19.53
C THR A 192 -6.01 17.87 -19.90
N LYS A 193 -6.40 17.61 -21.16
CA LYS A 193 -7.80 17.64 -21.60
C LYS A 193 -8.68 16.67 -20.80
N TYR A 194 -8.19 15.46 -20.54
CA TYR A 194 -8.90 14.49 -19.69
C TYR A 194 -9.10 15.02 -18.27
N LEU A 195 -8.05 15.53 -17.62
CA LEU A 195 -8.11 16.06 -16.24
C LEU A 195 -9.06 17.26 -16.12
N ARG A 196 -9.20 18.06 -17.18
CA ARG A 196 -10.17 19.17 -17.24
C ARG A 196 -11.60 18.70 -17.47
N SER A 197 -11.81 17.53 -18.07
CA SER A 197 -13.15 17.05 -18.41
C SER A 197 -13.98 16.76 -17.15
N PRO A 198 -15.32 16.89 -17.20
CA PRO A 198 -16.19 16.53 -16.07
C PRO A 198 -15.97 15.08 -15.59
N ASN A 199 -15.73 14.17 -16.53
CA ASN A 199 -15.47 12.75 -16.25
C ASN A 199 -14.15 12.56 -15.49
N GLY A 200 -13.05 13.15 -16.00
CA GLY A 200 -11.75 13.11 -15.33
C GLY A 200 -11.82 13.74 -13.93
N ARG A 201 -12.50 14.90 -13.80
CA ARG A 201 -12.70 15.56 -12.51
C ARG A 201 -13.43 14.69 -11.50
N ALA A 202 -14.56 14.12 -11.88
CA ALA A 202 -15.33 13.27 -10.99
C ALA A 202 -14.55 11.98 -10.60
N LYS A 203 -13.79 11.39 -11.53
CA LYS A 203 -12.97 10.21 -11.24
C LYS A 203 -11.78 10.48 -10.33
N ILE A 204 -11.10 11.61 -10.52
CA ILE A 204 -10.00 12.05 -9.64
C ILE A 204 -10.56 12.39 -8.26
N ALA A 205 -11.67 13.10 -8.18
CA ALA A 205 -12.31 13.41 -6.91
C ALA A 205 -12.64 12.13 -6.11
N ALA A 206 -13.10 11.07 -6.78
CA ALA A 206 -13.45 9.81 -6.14
C ALA A 206 -12.27 9.04 -5.50
N ILE A 207 -11.03 9.26 -5.95
CA ILE A 207 -9.85 8.60 -5.35
C ILE A 207 -9.18 9.44 -4.27
N LEU A 208 -9.56 10.72 -4.14
CA LEU A 208 -8.98 11.63 -3.16
C LEU A 208 -9.52 11.33 -1.75
N PRO A 209 -8.68 11.45 -0.71
CA PRO A 209 -8.95 10.90 0.64
C PRO A 209 -10.06 11.61 1.39
N ASP A 210 -10.21 12.91 1.15
CA ASP A 210 -11.10 13.77 1.90
C ASP A 210 -11.57 14.95 1.05
N ASP A 211 -12.60 15.65 1.53
CA ASP A 211 -13.16 16.83 0.86
C ASP A 211 -12.12 17.96 0.74
N ALA A 212 -11.19 18.11 1.69
CA ALA A 212 -10.19 19.17 1.66
C ALA A 212 -9.15 18.92 0.55
N ALA A 213 -8.76 17.66 0.31
CA ALA A 213 -7.91 17.25 -0.81
C ALA A 213 -8.63 17.48 -2.14
N ARG A 214 -9.92 17.13 -2.22
CA ARG A 214 -10.76 17.41 -3.40
C ARG A 214 -10.83 18.89 -3.72
N GLN A 215 -11.16 19.73 -2.73
CA GLN A 215 -11.24 21.18 -2.90
C GLN A 215 -9.90 21.79 -3.30
N ARG A 216 -8.80 21.36 -2.66
CA ARG A 216 -7.45 21.81 -3.04
C ARG A 216 -7.14 21.48 -4.49
N TRP A 217 -7.47 20.26 -4.92
CA TRP A 217 -7.22 19.83 -6.29
C TRP A 217 -8.05 20.61 -7.30
N GLU A 218 -9.34 20.82 -7.03
CA GLU A 218 -10.21 21.62 -7.89
C GLU A 218 -9.73 23.07 -7.99
N ASN A 219 -9.33 23.67 -6.87
CA ASN A 219 -8.81 25.03 -6.83
C ASN A 219 -7.51 25.18 -7.63
N SER A 220 -6.55 24.28 -7.40
CA SER A 220 -5.29 24.22 -8.17
C SER A 220 -5.55 24.06 -9.66
N LEU A 221 -6.40 23.10 -10.06
CA LEU A 221 -6.72 22.86 -11.45
C LEU A 221 -7.37 24.09 -12.10
N ASN A 222 -8.32 24.73 -11.42
CA ASN A 222 -9.00 25.92 -11.95
C ASN A 222 -8.04 27.11 -12.07
N HIS A 223 -7.14 27.29 -11.10
CA HIS A 223 -6.10 28.33 -11.15
C HIS A 223 -5.17 28.13 -12.34
N GLU A 224 -4.69 26.90 -12.56
CA GLU A 224 -3.77 26.55 -13.64
C GLU A 224 -4.41 26.76 -15.03
N ILE A 225 -5.69 26.40 -15.18
CA ILE A 225 -6.49 26.69 -16.39
C ILE A 225 -6.58 28.21 -16.64
N GLU A 226 -6.76 29.01 -15.59
CA GLU A 226 -6.86 30.47 -15.69
C GLU A 226 -5.52 31.09 -16.10
N VAL A 227 -4.43 30.69 -15.46
CA VAL A 227 -3.05 31.13 -15.78
C VAL A 227 -2.70 30.80 -17.23
N SER A 228 -3.06 29.61 -17.70
CA SER A 228 -2.85 29.22 -19.10
C SER A 228 -3.64 30.06 -20.10
N ARG A 229 -4.92 30.37 -19.79
CA ARG A 229 -5.73 31.26 -20.63
C ARG A 229 -5.15 32.67 -20.71
N LEU A 230 -4.64 33.20 -19.60
CA LEU A 230 -4.01 34.52 -19.54
C LEU A 230 -2.69 34.53 -20.32
N SER A 231 -1.85 33.51 -20.12
CA SER A 231 -0.59 33.33 -20.84
C SER A 231 -0.82 33.18 -22.35
N GLY A 232 -1.80 32.37 -22.77
CA GLY A 232 -2.16 32.21 -24.17
C GLY A 232 -2.62 33.51 -24.86
N ARG A 233 -3.28 34.42 -24.12
CA ARG A 233 -3.66 35.76 -24.62
C ARG A 233 -2.47 36.72 -24.67
N ALA A 234 -1.57 36.66 -23.70
CA ALA A 234 -0.38 37.52 -23.62
C ALA A 234 0.70 37.15 -24.65
N LEU A 235 0.82 35.86 -24.99
CA LEU A 235 1.86 35.32 -25.89
C LEU A 235 1.61 35.55 -27.39
N GLY A 236 0.64 36.40 -27.75
CA GLY A 236 0.44 37.02 -29.07
C GLY A 236 0.88 36.22 -30.30
N ASN A 237 -0.06 35.59 -31.02
CA ASN A 237 0.09 34.93 -32.33
C ASN A 237 1.23 33.90 -32.55
N SER A 238 2.14 33.66 -31.59
CA SER A 238 3.19 32.65 -31.74
C SER A 238 2.64 31.27 -31.41
N ALA A 239 2.61 30.38 -32.41
CA ALA A 239 2.21 28.98 -32.24
C ALA A 239 3.19 28.20 -31.34
N THR A 240 4.46 28.60 -31.28
CA THR A 240 5.47 27.96 -30.41
C THR A 240 5.32 28.38 -28.95
N ALA A 241 5.08 29.67 -28.70
CA ALA A 241 4.86 30.15 -27.33
C ALA A 241 3.61 29.52 -26.68
N ARG A 242 2.55 29.33 -27.48
CA ARG A 242 1.33 28.64 -27.04
C ARG A 242 1.59 27.17 -26.65
N ARG A 243 2.34 26.44 -27.47
CA ARG A 243 2.73 25.06 -27.17
C ARG A 243 3.55 24.95 -25.89
N GLN A 244 4.46 25.90 -25.64
CA GLN A 244 5.24 25.92 -24.41
C GLN A 244 4.36 26.17 -23.18
N ALA A 245 3.43 27.12 -23.25
CA ALA A 245 2.50 27.40 -22.16
C ALA A 245 1.58 26.19 -21.86
N GLU A 246 1.14 25.45 -22.88
CA GLU A 246 0.35 24.22 -22.70
C GLU A 246 1.15 23.10 -21.99
N ILE A 247 2.46 23.00 -22.25
CA ILE A 247 3.36 22.05 -21.57
C ILE A 247 3.59 22.46 -20.11
N ASP A 248 3.86 23.75 -19.87
CA ASP A 248 4.10 24.26 -18.52
C ASP A 248 2.86 24.09 -17.63
N GLU A 249 1.67 24.34 -18.19
CA GLU A 249 0.40 24.10 -17.52
C GLU A 249 0.20 22.62 -17.17
N ALA A 250 0.43 21.72 -18.13
CA ALA A 250 0.31 20.28 -17.93
C ALA A 250 1.20 19.81 -16.76
N ASN A 251 2.42 20.34 -16.68
CA ASN A 251 3.34 20.04 -15.59
C ASN A 251 2.84 20.56 -14.23
N GLY A 252 2.26 21.77 -14.19
CA GLY A 252 1.67 22.35 -12.98
C GLY A 252 0.52 21.51 -12.40
N VAL A 253 -0.50 21.21 -13.23
CA VAL A 253 -1.65 20.38 -12.82
C VAL A 253 -1.19 19.01 -12.29
N MET A 254 -0.19 18.41 -12.92
CA MET A 254 0.32 17.10 -12.54
C MET A 254 1.10 17.13 -11.23
N SER A 255 1.98 18.10 -11.06
CA SER A 255 2.74 18.29 -9.82
C SER A 255 1.79 18.44 -8.63
N ASP A 256 0.72 19.22 -8.78
CA ASP A 256 -0.27 19.44 -7.75
C ASP A 256 -1.09 18.17 -7.46
N LEU A 257 -1.52 17.44 -8.48
CA LEU A 257 -2.22 16.17 -8.31
C LEU A 257 -1.37 15.15 -7.53
N VAL A 258 -0.08 15.06 -7.84
CA VAL A 258 0.89 14.23 -7.12
C VAL A 258 1.01 14.68 -5.67
N ALA A 259 1.25 15.98 -5.45
CA ALA A 259 1.38 16.54 -4.12
C ALA A 259 0.13 16.29 -3.27
N ILE A 260 -1.07 16.49 -3.81
CA ILE A 260 -2.35 16.31 -3.09
C ILE A 260 -2.65 14.83 -2.86
N GLY A 261 -2.50 14.00 -3.88
CA GLY A 261 -2.79 12.57 -3.80
C GLY A 261 -1.91 11.82 -2.80
N PHE A 262 -0.64 12.22 -2.69
CA PHE A 262 0.33 11.59 -1.79
C PHE A 262 0.49 12.30 -0.43
N SER A 263 0.24 13.61 -0.31
CA SER A 263 0.29 14.29 1.00
C SER A 263 -0.88 13.91 1.91
N ALA A 264 -1.97 13.43 1.33
CA ALA A 264 -3.19 13.08 2.04
C ALA A 264 -3.34 11.56 2.27
N SER A 265 -2.29 10.75 2.06
CA SER A 265 -2.19 9.41 2.66
C SER A 265 -1.88 9.57 4.15
N SER A 266 -2.93 9.61 4.95
CA SER A 266 -2.90 9.85 6.39
C SER A 266 -2.10 8.79 7.16
N GLY A 267 -1.50 9.25 8.26
CA GLY A 267 -0.69 8.66 9.35
C GLY A 267 -0.67 7.16 9.70
N THR A 268 -1.35 6.27 8.99
CA THR A 268 -1.50 4.84 9.34
C THR A 268 -1.42 3.87 8.15
N GLY A 269 -1.32 4.37 6.91
CA GLY A 269 -1.19 3.53 5.69
C GLY A 269 0.21 2.95 5.45
N LEU A 270 0.32 2.06 4.46
CA LEU A 270 1.59 1.45 4.05
C LEU A 270 2.57 2.54 3.60
N MET A 271 2.09 3.57 2.88
CA MET A 271 2.93 4.69 2.43
C MET A 271 3.43 5.57 3.58
N HIS A 272 2.65 5.74 4.65
CA HIS A 272 3.13 6.45 5.84
C HIS A 272 4.22 5.65 6.56
N THR A 273 4.10 4.32 6.61
CA THR A 273 5.13 3.42 7.15
C THR A 273 6.41 3.45 6.31
N LEU A 274 6.27 3.51 4.98
CA LEU A 274 7.38 3.65 4.03
C LEU A 274 8.06 5.03 4.12
N LEU A 275 7.28 6.11 4.19
CA LEU A 275 7.79 7.48 4.39
C LEU A 275 8.55 7.64 5.70
N ARG A 276 8.12 6.94 6.76
CA ARG A 276 8.76 6.97 8.09
C ARG A 276 10.01 6.09 8.19
N SER A 277 10.16 5.11 7.32
CA SER A 277 11.34 4.21 7.27
C SER A 277 12.47 4.74 6.39
N LEU A 278 12.26 5.85 5.68
CA LEU A 278 13.34 6.60 5.03
C LEU A 278 14.20 7.35 6.07
N PRO A 279 15.55 7.31 5.96
CA PRO A 279 16.43 7.97 6.92
C PRO A 279 16.25 9.50 6.90
N ARG A 280 15.99 10.08 8.08
CA ARG A 280 15.73 11.52 8.32
C ARG A 280 16.89 12.46 7.95
N ALA A 281 18.01 11.95 7.43
CA ALA A 281 19.09 12.76 6.87
C ALA A 281 18.69 13.51 5.58
N ALA A 282 17.55 13.17 4.95
CA ALA A 282 16.93 13.94 3.88
C ALA A 282 15.81 14.90 4.37
N GLY A 283 15.68 15.10 5.68
CA GLY A 283 14.50 15.68 6.35
C GLY A 283 14.35 17.20 6.36
N ALA A 284 15.20 17.98 5.69
CA ALA A 284 15.09 19.45 5.65
C ALA A 284 14.93 20.06 4.25
N ARG A 285 14.55 19.24 3.25
CA ARG A 285 14.17 19.71 1.90
C ARG A 285 12.96 18.96 1.35
N ILE A 286 11.96 18.79 2.21
CA ILE A 286 10.67 18.20 1.87
C ILE A 286 9.78 19.33 1.34
N ASN A 287 9.82 19.57 0.03
CA ASN A 287 8.65 20.08 -0.69
C ASN A 287 8.76 19.83 -2.21
N GLU A 288 9.95 19.86 -2.82
CA GLU A 288 10.04 19.63 -4.28
C GLU A 288 10.95 18.45 -4.69
N ARG A 289 12.10 18.27 -4.02
CA ARG A 289 12.99 17.13 -4.31
C ARG A 289 12.46 15.82 -3.75
N SER A 290 11.87 15.84 -2.55
CA SER A 290 11.32 14.64 -1.93
C SER A 290 10.13 14.10 -2.71
N GLN A 291 9.32 14.97 -3.31
CA GLN A 291 8.20 14.58 -4.18
C GLN A 291 8.66 13.99 -5.51
N ARG A 292 9.73 14.51 -6.12
CA ARG A 292 10.35 13.90 -7.32
C ARG A 292 11.07 12.59 -7.02
N VAL A 293 11.72 12.48 -5.87
CA VAL A 293 12.37 11.24 -5.43
C VAL A 293 11.33 10.18 -5.08
N LEU A 294 10.20 10.54 -4.45
CA LEU A 294 9.09 9.62 -4.24
C LEU A 294 8.39 9.25 -5.54
N ALA A 295 8.10 10.22 -6.40
CA ALA A 295 7.51 9.98 -7.70
C ALA A 295 8.42 9.04 -8.51
N ASN A 296 9.71 9.35 -8.66
CA ASN A 296 10.67 8.48 -9.33
C ASN A 296 10.82 7.12 -8.64
N ALA A 297 10.76 7.05 -7.31
CA ALA A 297 10.79 5.78 -6.58
C ALA A 297 9.51 4.93 -6.78
N LEU A 298 8.37 5.56 -7.12
CA LEU A 298 7.09 4.88 -7.34
C LEU A 298 6.77 4.67 -8.83
N THR A 299 7.45 5.37 -9.73
CA THR A 299 7.20 5.35 -11.18
C THR A 299 8.35 4.76 -11.99
N SER A 300 9.55 4.61 -11.42
CA SER A 300 10.66 3.90 -12.08
C SER A 300 10.71 2.43 -11.64
N LYS A 301 11.16 1.58 -12.56
CA LYS A 301 11.39 0.14 -12.31
C LYS A 301 12.37 -0.07 -11.13
N ASP A 302 13.41 0.76 -11.03
CA ASP A 302 14.43 0.69 -9.98
C ASP A 302 13.91 1.14 -8.60
N GLY A 303 12.97 2.09 -8.60
CA GLY A 303 12.27 2.53 -7.40
C GLY A 303 11.33 1.47 -6.82
N LEU A 304 10.59 0.80 -7.71
CA LEU A 304 9.75 -0.35 -7.35
C LEU A 304 10.59 -1.54 -6.82
N ASP A 305 11.82 -1.71 -7.31
CA ASP A 305 12.78 -2.67 -6.76
C ASP A 305 13.34 -2.23 -5.40
N ALA A 306 13.56 -0.93 -5.17
CA ALA A 306 13.95 -0.40 -3.85
C ALA A 306 12.85 -0.54 -2.78
N LEU A 307 11.56 -0.54 -3.18
CA LEU A 307 10.41 -0.84 -2.30
C LEU A 307 10.39 -2.30 -1.80
N THR A 308 11.17 -3.21 -2.42
CA THR A 308 11.20 -4.62 -2.01
C THR A 308 12.02 -4.90 -0.74
N GLY A 309 12.72 -3.90 -0.20
CA GLY A 309 13.66 -4.06 0.92
C GLY A 309 13.21 -3.52 2.28
N VAL A 310 12.03 -2.91 2.39
CA VAL A 310 11.63 -2.18 3.61
C VAL A 310 10.25 -2.61 4.11
N LEU A 311 10.22 -3.69 4.90
CA LEU A 311 9.03 -4.11 5.65
C LEU A 311 9.43 -4.44 7.09
N PRO A 312 8.72 -3.87 8.07
CA PRO A 312 8.26 -4.69 9.18
C PRO A 312 6.79 -4.45 9.55
N ARG A 313 6.10 -5.57 9.83
CA ARG A 313 4.91 -5.75 10.71
C ARG A 313 3.92 -4.57 10.82
N ALA A 314 3.13 -4.32 9.79
CA ALA A 314 1.93 -3.46 9.92
C ALA A 314 0.64 -4.08 9.34
N VAL A 315 0.68 -5.29 8.80
CA VAL A 315 -0.47 -5.91 8.08
C VAL A 315 -1.12 -7.07 8.84
N VAL A 316 -0.64 -7.44 10.03
CA VAL A 316 -1.30 -8.48 10.84
C VAL A 316 -2.40 -7.82 11.69
N GLY A 317 -3.65 -8.00 11.25
CA GLY A 317 -4.84 -7.66 12.02
C GLY A 317 -4.79 -8.26 13.42
N ARG A 318 -4.80 -7.39 14.43
CA ARG A 318 -4.72 -7.79 15.83
C ARG A 318 -6.14 -8.00 16.37
N ASN A 319 -6.66 -9.22 16.26
CA ASN A 319 -7.67 -9.70 17.21
C ASN A 319 -6.91 -10.16 18.46
N VAL A 320 -7.08 -9.45 19.57
CA VAL A 320 -6.56 -9.85 20.88
C VAL A 320 -7.68 -10.62 21.60
N PRO A 321 -7.48 -11.88 22.02
CA PRO A 321 -8.40 -12.52 22.96
C PRO A 321 -8.23 -11.89 24.34
N ALA A 322 -9.36 -11.65 25.00
CA ALA A 322 -9.45 -11.11 26.34
C ALA A 322 -8.84 -12.05 27.39
N VAL A 323 -7.71 -11.68 28.00
CA VAL A 323 -7.45 -11.71 29.46
C VAL A 323 -6.05 -11.16 29.74
N ALA A 324 -5.98 -9.95 30.27
CA ALA A 324 -4.95 -9.49 31.21
C ALA A 324 -5.43 -8.15 31.79
N SER A 325 -6.40 -8.25 32.70
CA SER A 325 -6.74 -7.23 33.67
C SER A 325 -5.59 -6.96 34.63
N ILE A 326 -5.66 -5.78 35.28
CA ILE A 326 -4.84 -5.25 36.39
C ILE A 326 -3.64 -4.43 35.87
N ALA A 327 -3.58 -3.11 36.00
CA ALA A 327 -3.98 -2.28 37.14
C ALA A 327 -4.66 -0.96 36.71
N ALA A 328 -5.69 -0.62 37.49
CA ALA A 328 -6.29 0.70 37.59
C ALA A 328 -5.39 1.64 38.43
N GLY A 329 -5.58 2.95 38.25
CA GLY A 329 -5.05 4.02 39.11
C GLY A 329 -4.76 5.27 38.28
N GLN A 330 -5.73 6.19 38.14
CA GLN A 330 -5.71 7.46 38.90
C GLN A 330 -4.37 8.21 38.77
N ASP A 331 -4.29 9.24 37.91
CA ASP A 331 -4.08 10.61 38.40
C ASP A 331 -4.15 11.65 37.28
N GLY A 332 -4.69 12.82 37.61
CA GLY A 332 -4.81 13.95 36.69
C GLY A 332 -3.45 14.56 36.36
N SER A 333 -2.95 14.36 35.13
CA SER A 333 -1.86 15.19 34.62
C SER A 333 -2.43 16.47 34.00
N THR A 334 -2.23 17.57 34.72
CA THR A 334 -2.61 18.92 34.33
C THR A 334 -1.96 19.31 33.01
N ASP A 335 -2.59 20.19 32.22
CA ASP A 335 -2.06 20.72 30.94
C ASP A 335 -0.65 21.33 31.04
N ALA A 336 -0.13 21.55 32.25
CA ALA A 336 1.25 21.94 32.51
C ALA A 336 2.26 20.82 32.19
N ALA A 337 1.95 19.55 32.49
CA ALA A 337 2.84 18.42 32.23
C ALA A 337 2.99 18.15 30.72
N ARG A 338 1.90 18.30 29.96
CA ARG A 338 1.91 18.20 28.49
C ARG A 338 2.72 19.34 27.87
N ARG A 339 2.58 20.58 28.35
CA ARG A 339 3.36 21.74 27.89
C ARG A 339 4.84 21.64 28.27
N ALA A 340 5.18 21.05 29.40
CA ALA A 340 6.56 20.79 29.80
C ALA A 340 7.22 19.75 28.87
N SER A 341 6.53 18.65 28.58
CA SER A 341 7.01 17.62 27.65
C SER A 341 7.15 18.14 26.21
N GLN A 342 6.19 18.94 25.72
CA GLN A 342 6.31 19.60 24.42
C GLN A 342 7.49 20.56 24.35
N ARG A 343 7.72 21.38 25.39
CA ARG A 343 8.90 22.26 25.46
C ARG A 343 10.22 21.48 25.46
N GLN A 344 10.29 20.37 26.20
CA GLN A 344 11.47 19.50 26.21
C GLN A 344 11.79 18.99 24.78
N ASN A 345 10.75 18.57 24.05
CA ASN A 345 10.89 18.06 22.68
C ASN A 345 11.33 19.16 21.69
N GLU A 346 10.80 20.38 21.82
CA GLU A 346 11.18 21.53 20.97
C GLU A 346 12.63 21.97 21.22
N ILE A 347 13.07 22.02 22.48
CA ILE A 347 14.46 22.33 22.85
C ILE A 347 15.41 21.24 22.35
N GLN A 348 15.03 19.98 22.47
CA GLN A 348 15.82 18.85 21.98
C GLN A 348 15.93 18.84 20.45
N ALA A 349 14.86 19.22 19.75
CA ALA A 349 14.86 19.37 18.30
C ALA A 349 15.76 20.52 17.82
N ALA A 350 15.83 21.63 18.58
CA ALA A 350 16.71 22.75 18.26
C ALA A 350 18.19 22.48 18.60
N THR A 351 18.49 21.75 19.67
CA THR A 351 19.87 21.54 20.16
C THR A 351 20.59 20.34 19.51
N ALA A 352 19.87 19.41 18.89
CA ALA A 352 20.45 18.22 18.27
C ALA A 352 21.07 18.44 16.86
N GLY A 353 21.10 19.69 16.36
CA GLY A 353 21.48 20.01 14.97
C GLY A 353 22.80 20.78 14.79
N TYR A 354 23.35 20.70 13.57
CA TYR A 354 24.45 21.55 13.08
C TYR A 354 23.92 22.54 12.03
N TYR A 355 24.28 23.80 12.19
CA TYR A 355 23.87 24.94 11.38
C TYR A 355 25.04 25.46 10.53
N GLN A 356 24.73 25.86 9.30
CA GLN A 356 25.75 26.34 8.36
C GLN A 356 26.29 27.74 8.73
N THR A 357 25.51 28.56 9.44
CA THR A 357 25.90 29.90 9.87
C THR A 357 25.42 30.19 11.29
N GLN A 358 26.11 31.09 12.00
CA GLN A 358 25.70 31.58 13.32
C GLN A 358 24.30 32.20 13.28
N GLY A 359 23.97 32.90 12.19
CA GLY A 359 22.66 33.51 11.97
C GLY A 359 21.51 32.49 11.95
N ALA A 360 21.73 31.33 11.31
CA ALA A 360 20.75 30.24 11.25
C ALA A 360 20.54 29.58 12.62
N ALA A 361 21.62 29.34 13.37
CA ALA A 361 21.54 28.83 14.75
C ALA A 361 20.78 29.82 15.67
N ASN A 362 21.09 31.12 15.57
CA ASN A 362 20.38 32.16 16.31
C ASN A 362 18.90 32.31 15.89
N GLN A 363 18.57 32.04 14.63
CA GLN A 363 17.18 32.05 14.15
C GLN A 363 16.39 30.86 14.71
N ALA A 364 17.00 29.68 14.81
CA ALA A 364 16.38 28.51 15.42
C ALA A 364 16.07 28.74 16.91
N LEU A 365 16.99 29.37 17.66
CA LEU A 365 16.75 29.82 19.04
C LEU A 365 15.55 30.78 19.14
N ARG A 366 15.45 31.75 18.21
CA ARG A 366 14.32 32.69 18.17
C ARG A 366 12.98 32.01 17.86
N GLN A 367 12.97 31.08 16.90
CA GLN A 367 11.76 30.33 16.52
C GLN A 367 11.26 29.43 17.65
N ALA A 368 12.18 28.80 18.39
CA ALA A 368 11.87 28.06 19.61
C ALA A 368 11.54 28.98 20.81
N ARG A 369 11.59 30.30 20.64
CA ARG A 369 11.40 31.33 21.69
C ARG A 369 12.37 31.19 22.88
N ILE A 370 13.53 30.59 22.66
CA ILE A 370 14.60 30.41 23.66
C ILE A 370 15.58 31.57 23.49
N ARG A 371 15.67 32.48 24.47
CA ARG A 371 16.52 33.69 24.32
C ARG A 371 17.77 33.68 25.21
N ASN A 372 17.70 33.08 26.40
CA ASN A 372 18.68 33.36 27.45
C ASN A 372 19.41 32.13 28.00
N GLU A 373 18.92 30.91 27.76
CA GLU A 373 19.50 29.68 28.34
C GLU A 373 20.48 28.97 27.39
N TYR A 374 20.43 29.28 26.09
CA TYR A 374 21.21 28.61 25.06
C TYR A 374 21.89 29.63 24.15
N GLU A 375 23.02 29.24 23.58
CA GLU A 375 23.80 30.04 22.65
C GLU A 375 24.23 29.22 21.43
N ALA A 376 24.33 29.90 20.29
CA ALA A 376 25.00 29.35 19.13
C ALA A 376 26.53 29.40 19.33
N PHE A 377 27.20 28.27 19.22
CA PHE A 377 28.64 28.16 19.28
C PHE A 377 29.21 27.49 18.03
N LYS A 378 30.44 27.81 17.65
CA LYS A 378 31.10 27.15 16.52
C LYS A 378 31.75 25.86 17.00
N VAL A 379 31.41 24.76 16.34
CA VAL A 379 31.92 23.42 16.70
C VAL A 379 33.35 23.29 16.18
N PRO A 380 34.34 23.02 17.05
CA PRO A 380 35.74 22.90 16.64
C PRO A 380 35.93 21.82 15.57
N GLY A 381 36.72 22.12 14.54
CA GLY A 381 37.09 21.15 13.50
C GLY A 381 36.03 20.85 12.43
N THR A 382 34.78 21.30 12.58
CA THR A 382 33.69 20.95 11.64
C THR A 382 33.19 22.13 10.81
N GLY A 383 33.63 23.36 11.10
CA GLY A 383 33.20 24.58 10.42
C GLY A 383 31.74 24.98 10.67
N ALA A 384 30.95 24.11 11.30
CA ALA A 384 29.54 24.26 11.59
C ALA A 384 29.28 24.96 12.93
N TRP A 385 28.07 25.51 13.07
CA TRP A 385 27.54 26.07 14.31
C TRP A 385 26.58 25.10 14.97
N SER A 386 26.53 25.02 16.28
CA SER A 386 25.52 24.23 17.00
C SER A 386 25.00 25.06 18.17
N ILE A 387 23.97 24.56 18.86
CA ILE A 387 23.33 25.25 19.98
C ILE A 387 23.63 24.46 21.26
N ARG A 388 24.23 25.12 22.24
CA ARG A 388 24.51 24.55 23.56
C ARG A 388 23.90 25.41 24.66
N ALA A 389 23.71 24.86 25.84
CA ALA A 389 23.36 25.65 27.02
C ALA A 389 24.48 26.64 27.34
N LYS A 390 24.13 27.88 27.71
CA LYS A 390 25.10 28.84 28.23
C LYS A 390 25.58 28.32 29.59
N GLU A 391 26.89 28.31 29.81
CA GLU A 391 27.43 28.09 31.15
C GLU A 391 26.95 29.22 32.05
N GLN A 392 26.18 28.88 33.09
CA GLN A 392 25.84 29.86 34.12
C GLN A 392 27.13 30.20 34.86
N SER A 393 27.64 31.41 34.67
CA SER A 393 28.70 31.96 35.52
C SER A 393 28.21 31.91 36.96
N ALA A 394 28.88 31.11 37.80
CA ALA A 394 28.65 31.09 39.23
C ALA A 394 28.77 32.52 39.78
N PRO A 395 27.94 32.93 40.75
CA PRO A 395 28.11 34.24 41.39
C PRO A 395 29.51 34.29 42.02
N SER A 396 30.29 35.31 41.67
CA SER A 396 31.52 35.64 42.39
C SER A 396 31.17 35.85 43.86
N ILE A 397 31.78 35.06 44.75
CA ILE A 397 31.73 35.23 46.20
C ILE A 397 32.40 36.54 46.58
#